data_AF-A0A2M7HUA1-F1
#
_entry.id   AF-A0A2M7HUA1-F1
#
_cell.length_a   1.000
_cell.length_b   1.000
_cell.length_c   1.000
_cell.angle_alpha   90.00
_cell.angle_beta   90.00
_cell.angle_gamma   90.00
#
_symmetry.space_group_name_H-M   'P 1'
#
loop_
_entity.id
_entity.type
_entity.pdbx_description
1 polymer ?
#
loop_
_entity_poly.entity_id
_entity_poly.type
_entity_poly.pdbx_seq_one_letter_code
_entity_poly.pdbx_strand_id
1 'polypeptide(L)'
;MKQEKVIFTPRHQMGIDMYQIINRLAGQCFNNQSIVIEMGTVYRSSQPQDLILLSLRHLGIEAELYVPLGEAGRLLGLDLKHLEHDYIAYVIAQALSQYGIEFNSCLGVDEQELPLLMTCQLIMGEINIAALLQMDSLVIEPDYLQASFTSLPTNLSFTTFSTLFGTSLSVDEIRDLSVNELVLVYPK
;
A
#
# COMPACT_ATOMS: atom_id res chain seq x y z
N MET A 1 33.24 6.22 -31.19
CA MET A 1 31.89 5.92 -30.66
C MET A 1 31.86 6.28 -29.18
N LYS A 2 30.99 7.21 -28.76
CA LYS A 2 30.79 7.52 -27.34
C LYS A 2 29.91 6.40 -26.75
N GLN A 3 30.39 5.73 -25.71
CA GLN A 3 29.57 4.78 -24.95
C GLN A 3 28.50 5.60 -24.21
N GLU A 4 27.25 5.50 -24.65
CA GLU A 4 26.12 6.03 -23.89
C GLU A 4 25.85 5.10 -22.71
N LYS A 5 26.06 5.64 -21.51
CA LYS A 5 25.84 4.94 -20.26
C LYS A 5 24.36 5.11 -19.90
N VAL A 6 23.53 4.11 -20.19
CA VAL A 6 22.14 4.08 -19.74
C VAL A 6 22.14 3.79 -18.25
N ILE A 7 21.72 4.78 -17.46
CA ILE A 7 21.62 4.68 -16.00
C ILE A 7 20.15 4.43 -15.68
N PHE A 8 19.85 3.22 -15.20
CA PHE A 8 18.54 2.91 -14.66
C PHE A 8 18.43 3.50 -13.26
N THR A 9 17.67 4.58 -13.14
CA THR A 9 17.29 5.14 -11.84
C THR A 9 15.94 4.55 -11.45
N PRO A 10 15.82 3.90 -10.28
CA PRO A 10 14.53 3.41 -9.82
C PRO A 10 13.58 4.60 -9.67
N ARG A 11 12.35 4.45 -10.18
CA ARG A 11 11.31 5.48 -10.03
C ARG A 11 11.02 5.79 -8.55
N HIS A 12 11.20 4.79 -7.69
CA HIS A 12 11.09 4.92 -6.25
C HIS A 12 12.15 4.07 -5.55
N GLN A 13 12.75 4.62 -4.51
CA GLN A 13 13.68 3.93 -3.63
C GLN A 13 13.09 3.86 -2.23
N MET A 14 13.31 2.73 -1.55
CA MET A 14 12.90 2.51 -0.17
C MET A 14 14.15 2.54 0.72
N GLY A 15 14.06 3.20 1.87
CA GLY A 15 15.10 3.15 2.90
C GLY A 15 15.22 1.75 3.51
N ILE A 16 16.37 1.45 4.10
CA ILE A 16 16.63 0.15 4.73
C ILE A 16 15.67 -0.10 5.90
N ASP A 17 15.41 0.91 6.72
CA ASP A 17 14.53 0.79 7.90
C ASP A 17 13.10 0.44 7.48
N MET A 18 12.58 1.15 6.48
CA MET A 18 11.25 0.89 5.90
C MET A 18 11.14 -0.51 5.29
N TYR A 19 12.19 -0.96 4.58
CA TYR A 19 12.26 -2.31 4.04
C TYR A 19 12.20 -3.38 5.14
N GLN A 20 12.89 -3.17 6.25
CA GLN A 20 12.87 -4.08 7.39
C GLN A 20 11.49 -4.14 8.06
N ILE A 21 10.82 -2.99 8.23
CA ILE A 21 9.47 -2.92 8.79
C ILE A 21 8.49 -3.71 7.91
N ILE A 22 8.49 -3.46 6.59
CA ILE A 22 7.59 -4.14 5.66
C ILE A 22 7.82 -5.65 5.65
N ASN A 23 9.08 -6.09 5.60
CA ASN A 23 9.37 -7.53 5.60
C ASN A 23 9.03 -8.21 6.92
N ARG A 24 9.17 -7.51 8.05
CA ARG A 24 8.75 -8.04 9.34
C ARG A 24 7.25 -8.30 9.36
N LEU A 25 6.46 -7.41 8.75
CA LEU A 25 5.00 -7.49 8.75
C LEU A 25 4.43 -8.36 7.62
N ALA A 26 5.23 -8.63 6.58
CA ALA A 26 4.82 -9.48 5.48
C ALA A 26 4.41 -10.87 5.99
N GLY A 27 3.17 -11.27 5.71
CA GLY A 27 2.62 -12.54 6.17
C GLY A 27 2.25 -12.58 7.65
N GLN A 28 2.24 -11.44 8.34
CA GLN A 28 1.79 -11.33 9.73
C GLN A 28 0.46 -10.57 9.82
N CYS A 29 -0.29 -10.84 10.88
CA CYS A 29 -1.38 -10.01 11.33
C CYS A 29 -1.10 -9.51 12.75
N PHE A 30 -1.58 -8.33 13.05
CA PHE A 30 -1.66 -7.85 14.43
C PHE A 30 -2.96 -8.37 15.04
N ASN A 31 -2.91 -8.87 16.27
CA ASN A 31 -4.09 -9.31 16.99
C ASN A 31 -3.91 -9.14 18.51
N ASN A 32 -4.61 -8.18 19.10
CA ASN A 32 -4.68 -7.99 20.55
C ASN A 32 -6.05 -8.37 21.14
N GLN A 33 -6.82 -9.22 20.45
CA GLN A 33 -8.20 -9.64 20.76
C GLN A 33 -9.27 -8.56 20.60
N SER A 34 -8.95 -7.29 20.81
CA SER A 34 -9.86 -6.16 20.57
C SER A 34 -9.83 -5.69 19.12
N ILE A 35 -8.64 -5.69 18.53
CA ILE A 35 -8.34 -5.18 17.20
C ILE A 35 -7.50 -6.24 16.49
N VAL A 36 -7.91 -6.57 15.27
CA VAL A 36 -7.13 -7.36 14.34
C VAL A 36 -6.80 -6.49 13.13
N ILE A 37 -5.52 -6.45 12.75
CA ILE A 37 -5.08 -5.82 11.50
C ILE A 37 -4.47 -6.90 10.62
N GLU A 38 -5.17 -7.19 9.53
CA GLU A 38 -4.64 -8.06 8.47
C GLU A 38 -3.84 -7.19 7.51
N MET A 39 -2.53 -7.41 7.50
CA MET A 39 -1.60 -6.66 6.64
C MET A 39 -1.67 -7.20 5.21
N GLY A 40 -1.78 -6.28 4.26
CA GLY A 40 -1.87 -6.58 2.83
C GLY A 40 -0.61 -6.20 2.07
N THR A 41 -0.82 -5.64 0.88
CA THR A 41 0.24 -5.28 -0.06
C THR A 41 0.68 -3.84 0.14
N VAL A 42 1.95 -3.55 -0.19
CA VAL A 42 2.44 -2.18 -0.28
C VAL A 42 1.60 -1.42 -1.32
N TYR A 43 0.93 -0.36 -0.86
CA TYR A 43 0.10 0.50 -1.67
C TYR A 43 0.90 1.70 -2.15
N ARG A 44 0.77 1.99 -3.45
CA ARG A 44 1.17 3.27 -4.02
C ARG A 44 0.00 3.77 -4.83
N SER A 45 -0.49 4.95 -4.48
CA SER A 45 -1.65 5.54 -5.15
C SER A 45 -1.35 5.75 -6.63
N SER A 46 -2.23 5.26 -7.49
CA SER A 46 -2.22 5.54 -8.93
C SER A 46 -3.36 6.48 -9.34
N GLN A 47 -4.32 6.70 -8.44
CA GLN A 47 -5.52 7.49 -8.71
C GLN A 47 -5.84 8.41 -7.52
N PRO A 48 -6.19 9.68 -7.79
CA PRO A 48 -6.63 10.60 -6.75
C PRO A 48 -7.92 10.13 -6.08
N GLN A 49 -7.99 10.14 -4.74
CA GLN A 49 -9.17 9.73 -3.97
C GLN A 49 -9.31 10.54 -2.68
N ASP A 50 -10.54 10.86 -2.27
CA ASP A 50 -10.80 11.46 -0.96
C ASP A 50 -10.54 10.46 0.17
N LEU A 51 -9.69 10.85 1.12
CA LEU A 51 -9.27 10.01 2.24
C LEU A 51 -9.60 10.70 3.56
N ILE A 52 -9.89 9.92 4.59
CA ILE A 52 -9.93 10.36 5.98
C ILE A 52 -8.67 9.84 6.67
N LEU A 53 -7.91 10.75 7.28
CA LEU A 53 -6.80 10.39 8.15
C LEU A 53 -7.32 10.15 9.57
N LEU A 54 -7.04 8.96 10.07
CA LEU A 54 -7.32 8.53 11.43
C LEU A 54 -6.02 8.20 12.14
N SER A 55 -5.98 8.40 13.45
CA SER A 55 -4.95 7.82 14.31
C SER A 55 -5.54 6.65 15.09
N LEU A 56 -4.75 5.59 15.23
CA LEU A 56 -5.05 4.42 16.04
C LEU A 56 -4.03 4.35 17.17
N ARG A 57 -4.52 4.33 18.40
CA ARG A 57 -3.73 4.13 19.62
C ARG A 57 -4.42 3.13 20.53
N HIS A 58 -3.89 1.91 20.57
CA HIS A 58 -4.41 0.84 21.42
C HIS A 58 -3.26 0.01 21.99
N LEU A 59 -3.57 -0.88 22.92
CA LEU A 59 -2.59 -1.80 23.50
C LEU A 59 -1.82 -2.55 22.40
N GLY A 60 -0.50 -2.38 22.37
CA GLY A 60 0.39 -3.04 21.42
C GLY A 60 0.47 -2.41 20.02
N ILE A 61 -0.26 -1.32 19.74
CA ILE A 61 -0.25 -0.66 18.43
C ILE A 61 -0.47 0.85 18.48
N GLU A 62 0.36 1.59 17.74
CA GLU A 62 0.13 2.98 17.36
C GLU A 62 0.35 3.12 15.85
N ALA A 63 -0.58 3.76 15.14
CA ALA A 63 -0.48 3.93 13.70
C ALA A 63 -1.35 5.09 13.19
N GLU A 64 -1.03 5.58 11.98
CA GLU A 64 -1.93 6.41 11.20
C GLU A 64 -2.54 5.60 10.05
N LEU A 65 -3.83 5.82 9.81
CA LEU A 65 -4.64 5.07 8.86
C LEU A 65 -5.33 6.06 7.93
N TYR A 66 -5.23 5.81 6.63
CA TYR A 66 -6.03 6.50 5.63
C TYR A 66 -7.21 5.60 5.22
N VAL A 67 -8.42 6.08 5.43
CA VAL A 67 -9.65 5.38 5.06
C VAL A 67 -10.30 6.09 3.88
N PRO A 68 -10.57 5.40 2.76
CA PRO A 68 -11.34 5.97 1.68
C PRO A 68 -12.68 6.52 2.15
N LEU A 69 -13.06 7.72 1.70
CA LEU A 69 -14.29 8.38 2.14
C LEU A 69 -15.54 7.49 1.90
N GLY A 70 -15.57 6.76 0.79
CA GLY A 70 -16.64 5.81 0.49
C GLY A 70 -16.70 4.62 1.46
N GLU A 71 -15.56 4.17 1.96
CA GLU A 71 -15.48 3.09 2.94
C GLU A 71 -15.92 3.58 4.33
N ALA A 72 -15.49 4.79 4.73
CA ALA A 72 -15.98 5.44 5.94
C ALA A 72 -17.49 5.70 5.89
N GLY A 73 -18.02 6.12 4.74
CA GLY A 73 -19.46 6.32 4.56
C GLY A 73 -20.25 5.01 4.65
N ARG A 74 -19.73 3.92 4.09
CA ARG A 74 -20.31 2.57 4.22
C ARG A 74 -20.38 2.12 5.68
N LEU A 75 -19.30 2.34 6.44
CA LEU A 75 -19.23 1.99 7.85
C LEU A 75 -20.25 2.76 8.68
N LEU A 76 -20.35 4.07 8.45
CA LEU A 76 -21.18 4.96 9.25
C LEU A 76 -22.64 4.99 8.77
N GLY A 77 -22.94 4.42 7.60
CA GLY A 77 -24.27 4.49 6.99
C GLY A 77 -24.64 5.90 6.53
N LEU A 78 -23.65 6.73 6.19
CA LEU A 78 -23.80 8.16 5.91
C LEU A 78 -23.03 8.53 4.63
N ASP A 79 -23.56 9.47 3.84
CA ASP A 79 -22.78 10.11 2.78
C ASP A 79 -21.95 11.25 3.38
N LEU A 80 -20.65 11.02 3.49
CA LEU A 80 -19.71 11.93 4.16
C LEU A 80 -19.28 13.11 3.28
N LYS A 81 -19.58 13.09 1.98
CA LYS A 81 -19.03 14.06 1.01
C LYS A 81 -19.44 15.51 1.27
N HIS A 82 -20.58 15.71 1.93
CA HIS A 82 -21.16 17.04 2.15
C HIS A 82 -21.26 17.41 3.63
N LEU A 83 -20.66 16.62 4.52
CA LEU A 83 -20.71 16.86 5.95
C LEU A 83 -19.56 17.75 6.38
N GLU A 84 -19.82 18.60 7.38
CA GLU A 84 -18.78 19.40 8.01
C GLU A 84 -17.80 18.51 8.79
N HIS A 85 -16.53 18.91 8.81
CA HIS A 85 -15.45 18.15 9.46
C HIS A 85 -15.75 17.85 10.93
N ASP A 86 -16.32 18.81 11.67
CA ASP A 86 -16.66 18.64 13.09
C ASP A 86 -17.72 17.56 13.29
N TYR A 87 -18.66 17.43 12.35
CA TYR A 87 -19.67 16.39 12.39
C TYR A 87 -19.07 15.01 12.08
N ILE A 88 -18.19 14.93 11.08
CA ILE A 88 -17.47 13.69 10.75
C ILE A 88 -16.64 13.23 11.95
N ALA A 89 -15.90 14.15 12.57
CA ALA A 89 -15.10 13.90 13.77
C ALA A 89 -15.97 13.36 14.92
N TYR A 90 -17.12 13.99 15.16
CA TYR A 90 -18.07 13.56 16.19
C TYR A 90 -18.60 12.13 15.94
N VAL A 91 -19.02 11.83 14.71
CA VAL A 91 -19.57 10.50 14.37
C VAL A 91 -18.49 9.42 14.49
N ILE A 92 -17.27 9.70 14.03
CA ILE A 92 -16.14 8.78 14.16
C ILE A 92 -15.79 8.54 15.63
N ALA A 93 -15.73 9.60 16.44
CA ALA A 93 -15.50 9.48 17.87
C ALA A 93 -16.59 8.62 18.54
N GLN A 94 -17.85 8.83 18.20
CA GLN A 94 -18.95 8.05 18.77
C GLN A 94 -18.88 6.56 18.38
N ALA A 95 -18.45 6.24 17.16
CA ALA A 95 -18.40 4.87 16.66
C ALA A 95 -17.12 4.11 17.06
N LEU A 96 -15.97 4.79 17.05
CA LEU A 96 -14.66 4.13 17.03
C LEU A 96 -13.73 4.51 18.20
N SER A 97 -14.05 5.52 19.02
CA SER A 97 -13.19 5.93 20.14
C SER A 97 -12.95 4.82 21.17
N GLN A 98 -13.91 3.91 21.35
CA GLN A 98 -13.75 2.74 22.22
C GLN A 98 -12.62 1.79 21.79
N TYR A 99 -12.21 1.86 20.52
CA TYR A 99 -11.08 1.11 19.97
C TYR A 99 -9.80 1.95 19.86
N GLY A 100 -9.78 3.15 20.46
CA GLY A 100 -8.63 4.04 20.41
C GLY A 100 -8.40 4.68 19.05
N ILE A 101 -9.46 4.85 18.25
CA ILE A 101 -9.40 5.52 16.96
C ILE A 101 -9.89 6.96 17.08
N GLU A 102 -9.09 7.88 16.58
CA GLU A 102 -9.38 9.30 16.58
C GLU A 102 -9.35 9.86 15.15
N PHE A 103 -10.23 10.81 14.88
CA PHE A 103 -10.25 11.53 13.61
C PHE A 103 -9.19 12.64 13.62
N ASN A 104 -8.36 12.70 12.57
CA ASN A 104 -7.37 13.76 12.41
C ASN A 104 -7.82 14.79 11.37
N SER A 105 -8.07 14.36 10.12
CA SER A 105 -8.42 15.26 9.02
C SER A 105 -9.07 14.54 7.84
N CYS A 106 -9.75 15.29 6.97
CA CYS A 106 -10.12 14.85 5.63
C CYS A 106 -9.08 15.38 4.64
N LEU A 107 -8.62 14.54 3.73
CA LEU A 107 -7.63 14.86 2.72
C LEU A 107 -8.27 14.79 1.34
N GLY A 108 -8.32 15.93 0.67
CA GLY A 108 -8.89 16.04 -0.67
C GLY A 108 -8.00 15.41 -1.75
N VAL A 109 -8.62 15.16 -2.89
CA VAL A 109 -8.04 14.64 -4.14
C VAL A 109 -6.74 15.34 -4.57
N ASP A 110 -6.64 16.66 -4.38
CA ASP A 110 -5.56 17.50 -4.92
C ASP A 110 -4.40 17.75 -3.93
N GLU A 111 -4.49 17.25 -2.69
CA GLU A 111 -3.54 17.56 -1.60
C GLU A 111 -2.55 16.43 -1.28
N GLN A 112 -2.40 15.44 -2.18
CA GLN A 112 -1.85 14.14 -1.81
C GLN A 112 -0.46 13.83 -2.37
N GLU A 113 0.59 14.23 -1.64
CA GLU A 113 1.81 13.43 -1.58
C GLU A 113 1.65 12.39 -0.46
N LEU A 114 1.05 11.25 -0.78
CA LEU A 114 0.88 10.17 0.20
C LEU A 114 2.23 9.50 0.49
N PRO A 115 2.52 9.19 1.76
CA PRO A 115 3.71 8.42 2.14
C PRO A 115 3.60 6.98 1.62
N LEU A 116 4.58 6.14 1.97
CA LEU A 116 4.47 4.72 1.67
C LEU A 116 3.38 4.10 2.54
N LEU A 117 2.37 3.55 1.89
CA LEU A 117 1.23 2.94 2.57
C LEU A 117 1.24 1.43 2.38
N MET A 118 0.55 0.72 3.26
CA MET A 118 0.24 -0.71 3.12
C MET A 118 -1.27 -0.88 3.22
N THR A 119 -1.87 -1.65 2.31
CA THR A 119 -3.29 -1.99 2.44
C THR A 119 -3.49 -2.84 3.68
N CYS A 120 -4.58 -2.63 4.40
CA CYS A 120 -4.93 -3.47 5.54
C CYS A 120 -6.45 -3.62 5.68
N GLN A 121 -6.87 -4.70 6.33
CA GLN A 121 -8.22 -4.82 6.87
C GLN A 121 -8.14 -4.65 8.38
N LEU A 122 -8.86 -3.65 8.88
CA LEU A 122 -8.98 -3.35 10.31
C LEU A 122 -10.31 -3.94 10.81
N ILE A 123 -10.20 -4.91 11.71
CA ILE A 123 -11.35 -5.66 12.25
C ILE A 123 -11.45 -5.37 13.75
N MET A 124 -12.62 -4.90 14.19
CA MET A 124 -12.90 -4.47 15.57
C MET A 124 -14.30 -4.90 15.97
N GLY A 125 -14.43 -6.04 16.65
CA GLY A 125 -15.73 -6.65 16.91
C GLY A 125 -16.45 -6.98 15.59
N GLU A 126 -17.63 -6.37 15.37
CA GLU A 126 -18.41 -6.53 14.12
C GLU A 126 -18.01 -5.54 13.02
N ILE A 127 -17.12 -4.60 13.31
CA ILE A 127 -16.67 -3.57 12.38
C ILE A 127 -15.51 -4.11 11.56
N ASN A 128 -15.60 -3.95 10.23
CA ASN A 128 -14.52 -4.28 9.30
C ASN A 128 -14.35 -3.14 8.28
N ILE A 129 -13.14 -2.58 8.24
CA ILE A 129 -12.77 -1.39 7.48
C ILE A 129 -11.54 -1.69 6.62
N ALA A 130 -11.68 -1.48 5.31
CA ALA A 130 -10.53 -1.41 4.42
C ALA A 130 -9.79 -0.07 4.61
N ALA A 131 -8.52 -0.12 4.96
CA ALA A 131 -7.71 1.07 5.21
C ALA A 131 -6.32 0.95 4.58
N LEU A 132 -5.61 2.07 4.56
CA LEU A 132 -4.23 2.16 4.15
C LEU A 132 -3.41 2.60 5.37
N LEU A 133 -2.55 1.71 5.85
CA LEU A 133 -1.68 1.93 6.99
C LEU A 133 -0.45 2.74 6.56
N GLN A 134 -0.15 3.82 7.29
CA GLN A 134 1.08 4.56 7.10
C GLN A 134 2.24 3.85 7.78
N MET A 135 3.23 3.45 6.98
CA MET A 135 4.31 2.62 7.50
C MET A 135 5.29 3.40 8.39
N ASP A 136 5.47 4.69 8.15
CA ASP A 136 6.41 5.53 8.91
C ASP A 136 5.94 5.82 10.33
N SER A 137 4.63 5.82 10.59
CA SER A 137 4.06 6.06 11.92
C SER A 137 3.75 4.76 12.68
N LEU A 138 4.03 3.60 12.08
CA LEU A 138 3.63 2.32 12.60
C LEU A 138 4.56 1.84 13.74
N VAL A 139 3.99 1.72 14.93
CA VAL A 139 4.61 1.08 16.08
C VAL A 139 3.77 -0.12 16.47
N ILE A 140 4.36 -1.31 16.39
CA ILE A 140 3.71 -2.56 16.81
C ILE A 140 4.61 -3.32 17.77
N GLU A 141 4.03 -3.73 18.90
CA GLU A 141 4.65 -4.65 19.84
C GLU A 141 4.70 -6.08 19.25
N PRO A 142 5.88 -6.70 19.17
CA PRO A 142 6.04 -8.02 18.54
C PRO A 142 5.18 -9.13 19.14
N ASP A 143 4.84 -9.04 20.43
CA ASP A 143 4.09 -10.08 21.15
C ASP A 143 2.64 -10.23 20.65
N TYR A 144 2.12 -9.22 19.96
CA TYR A 144 0.80 -9.23 19.33
C TYR A 144 0.83 -9.57 17.84
N LEU A 145 2.02 -9.78 17.28
CA LEU A 145 2.16 -10.22 15.89
C LEU A 145 2.04 -11.74 15.80
N GLN A 146 1.10 -12.17 14.97
CA GLN A 146 0.84 -13.58 14.71
C GLN A 146 1.09 -13.83 13.23
N ALA A 147 1.63 -15.00 12.90
CA ALA A 147 1.69 -15.41 11.51
C ALA A 147 0.25 -15.50 10.98
N SER A 148 -0.05 -14.75 9.91
CA SER A 148 -1.30 -14.92 9.22
C SER A 148 -1.29 -16.31 8.58
N PHE A 149 -2.36 -17.09 8.74
CA PHE A 149 -2.53 -18.40 8.10
C PHE A 149 -2.70 -18.30 6.58
N THR A 150 -2.06 -17.33 5.94
CA THR A 150 -1.83 -17.38 4.50
C THR A 150 -0.82 -18.48 4.26
N SER A 151 -1.28 -19.59 3.70
CA SER A 151 -0.42 -20.66 3.20
C SER A 151 0.42 -20.10 2.05
N LEU A 152 1.47 -19.35 2.38
CA LEU A 152 2.47 -18.98 1.40
C LEU A 152 3.09 -20.29 0.93
N PRO A 153 3.09 -20.56 -0.39
CA PRO A 153 3.74 -21.75 -0.90
C PRO A 153 5.18 -21.76 -0.42
N THR A 154 5.67 -22.93 0.01
CA THR A 154 7.00 -23.11 0.63
C THR A 154 8.13 -22.53 -0.22
N ASN A 155 7.89 -22.38 -1.53
CA ASN A 155 8.76 -21.71 -2.47
C ASN A 155 8.00 -20.58 -3.18
N LEU A 156 8.38 -19.33 -2.91
CA LEU A 156 8.00 -18.17 -3.70
C LEU A 156 9.09 -17.89 -4.75
N SER A 157 8.81 -18.20 -6.01
CA SER A 157 9.71 -17.88 -7.12
C SER A 157 9.52 -16.42 -7.54
N PHE A 158 10.40 -15.54 -7.08
CA PHE A 158 10.46 -14.18 -7.60
C PHE A 158 11.25 -14.19 -8.91
N THR A 159 10.56 -13.89 -10.02
CA THR A 159 11.20 -13.82 -11.34
C THR A 159 11.15 -12.37 -11.83
N THR A 160 12.31 -11.73 -11.96
CA THR A 160 12.44 -10.42 -12.59
C THR A 160 12.98 -10.59 -14.00
N PHE A 161 12.35 -9.92 -14.95
CA PHE A 161 12.86 -9.83 -16.31
C PHE A 161 13.32 -8.39 -16.54
N SER A 162 14.62 -8.22 -16.80
CA SER A 162 15.20 -6.96 -17.24
C SER A 162 15.74 -7.15 -18.65
N THR A 163 15.22 -6.39 -19.61
CA THR A 163 15.71 -6.42 -21.00
C THR A 163 16.34 -5.07 -21.31
N LEU A 164 17.67 -5.04 -21.39
CA LEU A 164 18.46 -3.82 -21.62
C LEU A 164 18.35 -3.27 -23.04
N PHE A 165 18.00 -4.13 -24.00
CA PHE A 165 17.91 -3.77 -25.41
C PHE A 165 16.60 -4.31 -26.00
N GLY A 166 15.94 -3.52 -26.83
CA GLY A 166 14.74 -3.93 -27.55
C GLY A 166 14.87 -3.59 -29.02
N THR A 167 14.26 -4.39 -29.88
CA THR A 167 13.98 -3.98 -31.25
C THR A 167 12.68 -4.63 -31.69
N SER A 168 11.86 -3.88 -32.41
CA SER A 168 10.60 -4.38 -32.95
C SER A 168 10.81 -4.56 -34.44
N LEU A 169 10.65 -5.80 -34.91
CA LEU A 169 10.69 -6.13 -36.34
C LEU A 169 9.27 -6.44 -36.80
N SER A 170 8.96 -6.01 -38.02
CA SER A 170 7.76 -6.42 -38.73
C SER A 170 7.83 -7.90 -39.11
N VAL A 171 6.66 -8.49 -39.42
CA VAL A 171 6.55 -9.91 -39.77
C VAL A 171 7.36 -10.24 -41.03
N ASP A 172 7.44 -9.31 -41.98
CA ASP A 172 8.21 -9.47 -43.21
C ASP A 172 9.72 -9.39 -42.94
N GLU A 173 10.16 -8.44 -42.09
CA GLU A 173 11.57 -8.36 -41.64
C GLU A 173 12.01 -9.63 -40.91
N ILE A 174 11.14 -10.25 -40.11
CA ILE A 174 11.47 -11.52 -39.42
C ILE A 174 11.58 -12.68 -40.40
N ARG A 175 10.74 -12.71 -41.44
CA ARG A 175 10.71 -13.77 -42.45
C ARG A 175 11.94 -13.75 -43.35
N ASP A 176 12.48 -12.57 -43.62
CA ASP A 176 13.64 -12.40 -44.47
C ASP A 176 14.97 -12.64 -43.73
N LEU A 177 14.95 -12.85 -42.40
CA LEU A 177 16.14 -13.13 -41.61
C LEU A 177 16.77 -14.49 -41.93
N SER A 178 18.04 -14.46 -42.32
CA SER A 178 18.88 -15.65 -42.48
C SER A 178 19.89 -15.84 -41.34
N VAL A 179 20.50 -17.03 -41.25
CA VAL A 179 21.43 -17.42 -40.17
C VAL A 179 22.69 -16.53 -40.10
N ASN A 180 22.98 -15.76 -41.17
CA ASN A 180 24.16 -14.91 -41.28
C ASN A 180 23.85 -13.42 -41.12
N GLU A 181 22.62 -13.06 -40.79
CA GLU A 181 22.19 -11.66 -40.70
C GLU A 181 22.27 -11.09 -39.29
N LEU A 182 22.63 -9.81 -39.23
CA LEU A 182 22.79 -9.07 -37.99
C LEU A 182 21.51 -8.28 -37.69
N VAL A 183 20.84 -8.63 -36.61
CA VAL A 183 19.73 -7.84 -36.07
C VAL A 183 20.30 -6.80 -35.11
N LEU A 184 20.14 -5.52 -35.45
CA LEU A 184 20.54 -4.42 -34.59
C LEU A 184 19.45 -4.14 -33.55
N VAL A 185 19.86 -4.07 -32.29
CA VAL A 185 19.00 -3.72 -31.16
C VAL A 185 19.37 -2.35 -30.62
N TYR A 186 18.38 -1.58 -30.18
CA TYR A 186 18.63 -0.29 -29.54
C TYR A 186 18.51 -0.42 -28.02
N PRO A 187 19.33 0.32 -27.24
CA PRO A 187 19.13 0.42 -25.80
C PRO A 187 17.76 1.05 -25.52
N LYS A 188 16.99 0.43 -24.62
CA LYS A 188 15.72 1.01 -24.15
C LYS A 188 15.94 2.24 -23.29
#